data_AF-A0A6G0YAK8-F1
#
_entry.id   AF-A0A6G0YAK8-F1
#
_cell.length_a   1.000
_cell.length_b   1.000
_cell.length_c   1.000
_cell.angle_alpha   90.00
_cell.angle_beta   90.00
_cell.angle_gamma   90.00
#
_symmetry.space_group_name_H-M   'P 1'
#
loop_
_entity.id
_entity.type
_entity.pdbx_description
1 polymer ?
#
loop_
_entity_poly.entity_id
_entity_poly.type
_entity_poly.pdbx_seq_one_letter_code
_entity_poly.pdbx_strand_id
1 'polypeptide(L)'
;MIRNLEELELERNENRRFYTAENAFDGLNDRQFIKKFRLPKENVRDLIHELSPFMIHPTRRSSISIERKVLTALRFYASGSYQQDIGENRASSMSQSAVSQCITEVTEALNQPLVFSKHVYFPRTIEELNIVRQ
;
A
#
# COMPACT_ATOMS: atom_id res chain seq x y z
N MET A 1 -16.56 -0.29 -33.91
CA MET A 1 -17.06 -0.46 -32.52
C MET A 1 -16.37 -1.61 -31.80
N ILE A 2 -16.21 -2.78 -32.43
CA ILE A 2 -15.60 -3.98 -31.81
C ILE A 2 -14.08 -3.81 -31.50
N ARG A 3 -13.30 -3.16 -32.39
CA ARG A 3 -11.86 -2.90 -32.14
C ARG A 3 -11.56 -2.09 -30.88
N ASN A 4 -12.39 -1.09 -30.55
CA ASN A 4 -12.19 -0.30 -29.32
C ASN A 4 -12.49 -1.10 -28.05
N LEU A 5 -13.37 -2.09 -28.12
CA LEU A 5 -13.65 -2.99 -26.98
C LEU A 5 -12.49 -3.96 -26.77
N GLU A 6 -11.92 -4.52 -27.83
CA GLU A 6 -10.72 -5.37 -27.75
C GLU A 6 -9.51 -4.60 -27.24
N GLU A 7 -9.28 -3.36 -27.69
CA GLU A 7 -8.21 -2.50 -27.18
C GLU A 7 -8.43 -2.12 -25.70
N LEU A 8 -9.66 -1.80 -25.29
CA LEU A 8 -10.00 -1.54 -23.88
C LEU A 8 -9.88 -2.79 -23.01
N GLU A 9 -10.20 -3.98 -23.54
CA GLU A 9 -9.99 -5.24 -22.86
C GLU A 9 -8.52 -5.60 -22.77
N LEU A 10 -7.72 -5.37 -23.82
CA LEU A 10 -6.27 -5.56 -23.81
C LEU A 10 -5.58 -4.58 -22.86
N GLU A 11 -5.96 -3.30 -22.83
CA GLU A 11 -5.50 -2.35 -21.81
C GLU A 11 -5.93 -2.76 -20.39
N ARG A 12 -7.15 -3.29 -20.21
CA ARG A 12 -7.60 -3.87 -18.93
C ARG A 12 -6.82 -5.14 -18.58
N ASN A 13 -6.42 -5.94 -19.57
CA ASN A 13 -5.72 -7.21 -19.38
C ASN A 13 -4.22 -6.99 -19.13
N GLU A 14 -3.62 -5.98 -19.75
CA GLU A 14 -2.26 -5.51 -19.47
C GLU A 14 -2.18 -4.80 -18.11
N ASN A 15 -3.20 -4.03 -17.72
CA ASN A 15 -3.32 -3.52 -16.34
C ASN A 15 -3.58 -4.64 -15.32
N ARG A 16 -4.09 -5.80 -15.77
CA ARG A 16 -4.19 -7.05 -15.01
C ARG A 16 -2.89 -7.87 -15.03
N ARG A 17 -1.77 -7.35 -15.58
CA ARG A 17 -0.46 -7.96 -15.34
C ARG A 17 -0.29 -8.10 -13.83
N PHE A 18 -0.19 -9.36 -13.41
CA PHE A 18 -0.19 -9.80 -12.04
C PHE A 18 1.13 -9.38 -11.39
N TYR A 19 1.23 -8.12 -10.97
CA TYR A 19 2.35 -7.66 -10.18
C TYR A 19 2.19 -8.24 -8.77
N THR A 20 2.98 -9.27 -8.46
CA THR A 20 3.31 -9.58 -7.07
C THR A 20 3.82 -8.29 -6.41
N ALA A 21 3.45 -8.03 -5.17
CA ALA A 21 3.86 -6.80 -4.47
C ALA A 21 5.38 -6.53 -4.57
N GLU A 22 6.19 -7.59 -4.60
CA GLU A 22 7.65 -7.55 -4.78
C GLU A 22 8.11 -6.90 -6.10
N ASN A 23 7.26 -6.83 -7.13
CA ASN A 23 7.57 -6.18 -8.40
C ASN A 23 6.85 -4.83 -8.57
N ALA A 24 6.15 -4.32 -7.56
CA ALA A 24 5.33 -3.11 -7.71
C ALA A 24 6.17 -1.85 -7.97
N PHE A 25 7.35 -1.76 -7.38
CA PHE A 25 8.26 -0.62 -7.56
C PHE A 25 8.88 -0.57 -8.96
N ASP A 26 9.17 -1.73 -9.55
CA ASP A 26 9.81 -1.83 -10.87
C ASP A 26 8.79 -1.94 -12.01
N GLY A 27 7.69 -2.65 -11.76
CA GLY A 27 6.68 -2.98 -12.77
C GLY A 27 5.64 -1.89 -13.04
N LEU A 28 5.48 -0.91 -12.14
CA LEU A 28 4.53 0.19 -12.30
C LEU A 28 5.27 1.50 -12.54
N ASN A 29 4.79 2.32 -13.48
CA ASN A 29 5.24 3.72 -13.54
C ASN A 29 4.65 4.54 -12.38
N ASP A 30 5.18 5.74 -12.14
CA ASP A 30 4.81 6.54 -10.96
C ASP A 30 3.32 6.90 -10.93
N ARG A 31 2.72 7.20 -12.08
CA ARG A 31 1.28 7.51 -12.16
C ARG A 31 0.43 6.29 -11.80
N GLN A 32 0.80 5.11 -12.28
CA GLN A 32 0.14 3.85 -11.94
C GLN A 32 0.32 3.51 -10.46
N PHE A 33 1.54 3.70 -9.94
CA PHE A 33 1.87 3.43 -8.55
C PHE A 33 1.06 4.33 -7.60
N ILE A 34 1.00 5.63 -7.85
CA ILE A 34 0.18 6.58 -7.08
C ILE A 34 -1.31 6.23 -7.22
N LYS A 35 -1.80 5.87 -8.40
CA LYS A 35 -3.19 5.43 -8.56
C LYS A 35 -3.50 4.19 -7.73
N LYS A 36 -2.53 3.28 -7.59
CA LYS A 36 -2.68 1.98 -6.92
C LYS A 36 -2.55 2.07 -5.40
N PHE A 37 -1.59 2.84 -4.89
CA PHE A 37 -1.23 2.93 -3.47
C PHE A 37 -1.47 4.30 -2.82
N ARG A 38 -1.91 5.31 -3.60
CA ARG A 38 -2.17 6.70 -3.18
C ARG A 38 -0.96 7.49 -2.66
N LEU A 39 0.23 6.90 -2.76
CA LEU A 39 1.50 7.49 -2.36
C LEU A 39 2.55 7.35 -3.49
N PRO A 40 3.47 8.32 -3.62
CA PRO A 40 4.65 8.17 -4.48
C PRO A 40 5.56 7.03 -4.00
N LYS A 41 6.37 6.48 -4.91
CA LYS A 41 7.29 5.37 -4.59
C LYS A 41 8.25 5.72 -3.45
N GLU A 42 8.86 6.90 -3.49
CA GLU A 42 9.82 7.31 -2.44
C GLU A 42 9.15 7.37 -1.07
N ASN A 43 7.96 7.99 -0.96
CA ASN A 43 7.20 8.00 0.31
C ASN A 43 6.87 6.59 0.82
N VAL A 44 6.60 5.63 -0.08
CA VAL A 44 6.36 4.24 0.36
C VAL A 44 7.66 3.58 0.82
N ARG A 45 8.81 3.85 0.18
CA ARG A 45 10.11 3.34 0.65
C ARG A 45 10.46 3.90 2.02
N ASP A 46 10.28 5.21 2.22
CA ASP A 46 10.49 5.87 3.50
C ASP A 46 9.57 5.28 4.57
N LEU A 47 8.29 5.07 4.24
CA LEU A 47 7.33 4.45 5.13
C LEU A 47 7.73 3.01 5.48
N ILE A 48 8.17 2.20 4.53
CA ILE A 48 8.68 0.84 4.79
C ILE A 48 9.85 0.90 5.78
N HIS A 49 10.78 1.81 5.56
CA HIS A 49 11.96 1.97 6.41
C HIS A 49 11.60 2.42 7.83
N GLU A 50 10.61 3.31 7.95
CA GLU A 50 10.10 3.83 9.21
C GLU A 50 9.29 2.79 10.01
N LEU A 51 8.47 1.99 9.34
CA LEU A 51 7.65 0.96 9.98
C LEU A 51 8.46 -0.29 10.33
N SER A 52 9.51 -0.62 9.57
CA SER A 52 10.27 -1.86 9.73
C SER A 52 10.69 -2.19 11.16
N PRO A 53 11.18 -1.26 12.00
CA PRO A 53 11.57 -1.56 13.38
C PRO A 53 10.42 -2.01 14.29
N PHE A 54 9.18 -1.69 13.92
CA PHE A 54 7.96 -2.01 14.68
C PHE A 54 7.20 -3.19 14.11
N MET A 55 7.74 -3.86 13.09
CA MET A 55 7.09 -4.96 12.39
C MET A 55 7.81 -6.29 12.63
N ILE A 56 7.08 -7.39 12.43
CA ILE A 56 7.61 -8.74 12.56
C ILE A 56 8.45 -9.04 11.32
N HIS A 57 9.76 -9.16 11.53
CA HIS A 57 10.69 -9.53 10.48
C HIS A 57 10.49 -10.98 10.01
N PRO A 58 10.55 -11.21 8.68
CA PRO A 58 10.44 -12.55 8.12
C PRO A 58 11.60 -13.44 8.59
N THR A 59 11.29 -14.61 9.14
CA THR A 59 12.29 -15.58 9.65
C THR A 59 12.65 -16.65 8.63
N ARG A 60 11.88 -16.78 7.54
CA ARG A 60 12.09 -17.75 6.46
C ARG A 60 11.93 -17.05 5.11
N ARG A 61 12.54 -17.58 4.06
CA ARG A 61 12.40 -17.04 2.69
C ARG A 61 10.97 -17.00 2.17
N SER A 62 10.12 -17.93 2.62
CA SER A 62 8.72 -17.99 2.24
C SER A 62 7.81 -17.07 3.08
N SER A 63 8.36 -16.41 4.11
CA SER A 63 7.62 -15.44 4.89
C SER A 63 7.39 -14.16 4.09
N ILE A 64 6.26 -13.52 4.31
CA ILE A 64 5.90 -12.27 3.64
C ILE A 64 6.87 -11.17 4.08
N SER A 65 7.54 -10.54 3.11
CA SER A 65 8.47 -9.43 3.36
C SER A 65 7.75 -8.21 3.93
N ILE A 66 8.47 -7.36 4.67
CA ILE A 66 7.92 -6.11 5.24
C ILE A 66 7.35 -5.22 4.13
N GLU A 67 8.10 -5.05 3.03
CA GLU A 67 7.64 -4.34 1.85
C GLU A 67 6.28 -4.85 1.36
N ARG A 68 6.13 -6.17 1.23
CA ARG A 68 4.88 -6.78 0.77
C ARG A 68 3.74 -6.61 1.75
N LYS A 69 4.00 -6.67 3.07
CA LYS A 69 3.01 -6.35 4.10
C LYS A 69 2.50 -4.91 3.96
N VAL A 70 3.42 -3.94 3.84
CA VAL A 70 3.11 -2.51 3.71
C VAL A 70 2.34 -2.24 2.42
N LEU A 71 2.79 -2.75 1.26
CA LEU A 71 2.09 -2.58 -0.01
C LEU A 71 0.68 -3.20 0.02
N THR A 72 0.51 -4.35 0.68
CA THR A 72 -0.80 -5.00 0.86
C THR A 72 -1.74 -4.12 1.67
N ALA A 73 -1.27 -3.57 2.80
CA ALA A 73 -2.06 -2.68 3.63
C ALA A 73 -2.40 -1.36 2.93
N LEU A 74 -1.43 -0.72 2.27
CA LEU A 74 -1.65 0.52 1.51
C LEU A 74 -2.68 0.33 0.40
N ARG A 75 -2.62 -0.79 -0.31
CA ARG A 75 -3.61 -1.13 -1.34
C ARG A 75 -5.02 -1.22 -0.73
N PHE A 76 -5.14 -1.85 0.43
CA PHE A 76 -6.41 -1.93 1.16
C PHE A 76 -6.95 -0.57 1.60
N TYR A 77 -6.10 0.29 2.17
CA TYR A 77 -6.51 1.64 2.54
C TYR A 77 -6.91 2.49 1.33
N ALA A 78 -6.22 2.31 0.20
CA ALA A 78 -6.46 3.03 -1.05
C ALA A 78 -7.75 2.61 -1.77
N SER A 79 -8.12 1.33 -1.69
CA SER A 79 -9.27 0.73 -2.36
C SER A 79 -10.53 0.78 -1.49
N GLY A 80 -10.37 0.68 -0.16
CA GLY A 80 -11.46 0.53 0.80
C GLY A 80 -12.27 -0.77 0.61
N SER A 81 -11.84 -1.68 -0.26
CA SER A 81 -12.62 -2.84 -0.68
C SER A 81 -11.86 -4.14 -0.45
N TYR A 82 -12.20 -4.79 0.66
CA TYR A 82 -11.67 -6.11 1.02
C TYR A 82 -11.94 -7.16 -0.08
N GLN A 83 -13.09 -7.10 -0.76
CA GLN A 83 -13.45 -8.05 -1.81
C GLN A 83 -12.65 -7.84 -3.12
N GLN A 84 -12.35 -6.60 -3.50
CA GLN A 84 -11.49 -6.33 -4.67
C GLN A 84 -10.05 -6.77 -4.42
N ASP A 85 -9.56 -6.53 -3.20
CA ASP A 85 -8.22 -6.98 -2.81
C ASP A 85 -8.15 -8.50 -2.73
N ILE A 86 -9.20 -9.20 -2.27
CA ILE A 86 -9.27 -10.68 -2.33
C ILE A 86 -9.29 -11.19 -3.78
N GLY A 87 -10.01 -10.52 -4.67
CA GLY A 87 -10.09 -10.87 -6.10
C GLY A 87 -8.74 -10.76 -6.81
N GLU A 88 -7.97 -9.72 -6.53
CA GLU A 88 -6.56 -9.60 -6.96
C GLU A 88 -5.63 -10.55 -6.20
N ASN A 89 -5.91 -10.84 -4.91
CA ASN A 89 -5.07 -11.72 -4.08
C ASN A 89 -5.12 -13.20 -4.48
N ARG A 90 -6.13 -13.65 -5.25
CA ARG A 90 -6.07 -14.99 -5.86
C ARG A 90 -4.83 -15.19 -6.75
N ALA A 91 -4.27 -14.10 -7.27
CA ALA A 91 -3.03 -14.11 -8.04
C ALA A 91 -1.78 -13.73 -7.22
N SER A 92 -1.93 -13.22 -6.00
CA SER A 92 -0.81 -12.79 -5.14
C SER A 92 -0.28 -13.89 -4.21
N SER A 93 -0.79 -15.13 -4.31
CA SER A 93 -0.39 -16.26 -3.46
C SER A 93 -0.58 -16.06 -1.94
N MET A 94 -1.39 -15.08 -1.52
CA MET A 94 -1.66 -14.82 -0.09
C MET A 94 -3.07 -15.26 0.30
N SER A 95 -3.19 -15.93 1.44
CA SER A 95 -4.49 -16.23 2.03
C SER A 95 -5.16 -14.95 2.54
N GLN A 96 -6.48 -14.96 2.63
CA GLN A 96 -7.25 -13.88 3.24
C GLN A 96 -6.78 -13.59 4.69
N SER A 97 -6.45 -14.63 5.45
CA SER A 97 -5.90 -14.49 6.81
C SER A 97 -4.56 -13.77 6.82
N ALA A 98 -3.67 -14.06 5.85
CA ALA A 98 -2.39 -13.38 5.74
C ALA A 98 -2.55 -11.90 5.37
N VAL A 99 -3.48 -11.58 4.47
CA VAL A 99 -3.82 -10.18 4.14
C VAL A 99 -4.33 -9.45 5.38
N SER A 100 -5.24 -10.06 6.12
CA SER A 100 -5.75 -9.48 7.38
C SER A 100 -4.62 -9.20 8.37
N GLN A 101 -3.70 -10.16 8.54
CA GLN A 101 -2.54 -9.98 9.43
C GLN A 101 -1.64 -8.83 8.98
N CYS A 102 -1.40 -8.68 7.67
CA CYS A 102 -0.62 -7.56 7.14
C CYS A 102 -1.28 -6.22 7.46
N ILE A 103 -2.61 -6.11 7.28
CA ILE A 103 -3.36 -4.89 7.59
C ILE A 103 -3.26 -4.57 9.07
N THR A 104 -3.49 -5.54 9.95
CA THR A 104 -3.39 -5.35 11.41
C THR A 104 -1.99 -4.89 11.81
N GLU A 105 -0.97 -5.62 11.38
CA GLU A 105 0.43 -5.34 11.75
C GLU A 105 0.89 -3.95 11.25
N VAL A 106 0.56 -3.59 10.00
CA VAL A 106 0.89 -2.26 9.46
C VAL A 106 0.10 -1.17 10.17
N THR A 107 -1.17 -1.40 10.51
CA THR A 107 -1.98 -0.44 11.26
C THR A 107 -1.40 -0.21 12.66
N GLU A 108 -0.98 -1.26 13.34
CA GLU A 108 -0.34 -1.16 14.66
C GLU A 108 1.00 -0.41 14.57
N ALA A 109 1.81 -0.69 13.56
CA ALA A 109 3.07 0.02 13.32
C ALA A 109 2.86 1.52 13.02
N LEU A 110 1.85 1.87 12.21
CA LEU A 110 1.47 3.27 11.92
C LEU A 110 1.01 4.02 13.17
N ASN A 111 0.38 3.33 14.12
CA ASN A 111 -0.09 3.91 15.38
C ASN A 111 0.97 3.93 16.49
N GLN A 112 2.21 3.49 16.22
CA GLN A 112 3.30 3.67 17.16
C GLN A 112 3.51 5.17 17.42
N PRO A 113 3.60 5.64 18.68
CA PRO A 113 3.69 7.07 18.98
C PRO A 113 4.83 7.78 18.24
N LEU A 114 5.96 7.09 18.04
CA LEU A 114 7.13 7.60 17.32
C LEU A 114 6.89 7.80 15.82
N VAL A 115 5.96 7.05 15.22
CA VAL A 115 5.57 7.16 13.81
C VAL A 115 4.40 8.14 13.69
N PHE A 116 3.32 7.91 14.44
CA PHE A 116 2.08 8.68 14.35
C PHE A 116 2.31 10.18 14.57
N SER A 117 3.10 10.56 15.56
CA SER A 117 3.34 11.98 15.90
C SER A 117 4.12 12.76 14.85
N LYS A 118 4.83 12.09 13.94
CA LYS A 118 5.52 12.74 12.82
C LYS A 118 4.59 13.10 11.67
N HIS A 119 3.56 12.28 11.45
CA HIS A 119 2.65 12.40 10.30
C HIS A 119 1.33 13.06 10.66
N VAL A 120 0.87 12.91 11.90
CA VAL A 120 -0.40 13.46 12.39
C VAL A 120 -0.12 14.42 13.52
N TYR A 121 -0.33 15.70 13.24
CA TYR A 121 -0.18 16.78 14.19
C TYR A 121 -1.47 17.61 14.23
N PHE A 122 -2.03 17.75 15.43
CA PHE A 122 -3.17 18.63 15.67
C PHE A 122 -2.66 19.92 16.33
N PRO A 123 -2.93 21.10 15.73
CA PRO A 123 -2.58 22.39 16.33
C PRO A 123 -3.16 22.50 17.73
N ARG A 124 -2.34 22.94 18.68
CA ARG A 124 -2.69 23.14 20.09
C ARG A 124 -2.80 24.62 20.45
N THR A 125 -2.27 25.51 19.61
CA THR A 125 -2.35 26.96 19.79
C THR A 125 -3.05 27.64 18.62
N ILE A 126 -3.50 28.88 18.83
CA ILE A 126 -4.11 29.70 17.78
C ILE A 126 -3.05 30.02 16.71
N GLU A 127 -1.80 30.23 17.11
CA GLU A 127 -0.67 30.47 16.23
C GLU A 127 -0.39 29.26 15.32
N GLU A 128 -0.32 28.05 15.87
CA GLU A 128 -0.15 26.82 15.09
C GLU A 128 -1.33 26.60 14.14
N LEU A 129 -2.55 26.89 14.59
CA LEU A 129 -3.75 26.79 13.76
C LEU A 129 -3.72 27.76 12.58
N ASN A 130 -3.22 28.98 12.79
CA ASN A 130 -3.08 29.98 11.75
C ASN A 130 -2.04 29.59 10.70
N ILE A 131 -0.96 28.88 11.08
CA ILE A 131 0.05 28.37 10.15
C ILE A 131 -0.53 27.29 9.22
N VAL A 132 -1.36 26.38 9.75
CA VAL A 132 -1.95 25.28 8.96
C VAL A 132 -3.05 25.76 8.00
N ARG A 133 -3.67 26.92 8.26
CA ARG A 133 -4.76 27.49 7.45
C ARG A 133 -4.31 28.32 6.24
N GLN A 134 -3.03 28.65 6.13
CA GLN A 134 -2.47 29.40 4.99
C GLN A 134 -2.18 28.47 3.82
#